data_AF-A0AAU8DSC8-F1
#
_entry.id   AF-A0AAU8DSC8-F1
#
_cell.length_a   1.000
_cell.length_b   1.000
_cell.length_c   1.000
_cell.angle_alpha   90.00
_cell.angle_beta   90.00
_cell.angle_gamma   90.00
#
_symmetry.space_group_name_H-M   'P 1'
#
loop_
_entity.id
_entity.type
_entity.pdbx_description
1 polymer ?
#
loop_
_entity_poly.entity_id
_entity_poly.type
_entity_poly.pdbx_seq_one_letter_code
_entity_poly.pdbx_strand_id
1 'polypeptide(L)'
;MMDIAAAIVKLQIADSVNQHRLWRTVESQHRIGQAQGILMEKLQISASAAVTVLHRLSQDTGTRIDDLVEQLLDTGMLLGVTDDL
;
A
#
# COMPACT_ATOMS: atom_id res chain seq x y z
N MET A 1 2.98 -6.36 -45.01
CA MET A 1 1.57 -6.27 -44.60
C MET A 1 1.54 -6.25 -43.07
N MET A 2 1.79 -5.08 -42.47
CA MET A 2 1.87 -4.89 -41.01
C MET A 2 0.49 -4.49 -40.45
N ASP A 3 0.07 -5.18 -39.39
CA ASP A 3 -0.31 -4.59 -38.09
C ASP A 3 -1.61 -3.79 -37.90
N ILE A 4 -2.78 -4.35 -38.22
CA ILE A 4 -4.02 -3.90 -37.56
C ILE A 4 -4.36 -4.79 -36.35
N ALA A 5 -4.29 -6.11 -36.49
CA ALA A 5 -4.58 -7.04 -35.40
C ALA A 5 -3.62 -6.88 -34.21
N ALA A 6 -2.31 -6.73 -34.47
CA ALA A 6 -1.31 -6.51 -33.43
C ALA A 6 -1.50 -5.15 -32.70
N ALA A 7 -1.98 -4.12 -33.41
CA ALA A 7 -2.26 -2.81 -32.82
C ALA A 7 -3.51 -2.84 -31.92
N ILE A 8 -4.59 -3.51 -32.35
CA ILE A 8 -5.82 -3.67 -31.57
C ILE A 8 -5.54 -4.47 -30.29
N VAL A 9 -4.79 -5.59 -30.39
CA VAL A 9 -4.41 -6.39 -29.22
C VAL A 9 -3.55 -5.58 -28.25
N LYS A 10 -2.58 -4.79 -28.75
CA LYS A 10 -1.78 -3.90 -27.90
C LYS A 10 -2.62 -2.82 -27.21
N LEU A 11 -3.60 -2.24 -27.91
CA LEU A 11 -4.52 -1.25 -27.34
C LEU A 11 -5.42 -1.86 -26.26
N GLN A 12 -5.99 -3.05 -26.50
CA GLN A 12 -6.81 -3.76 -25.50
C GLN A 12 -6.01 -4.20 -24.27
N ILE A 13 -4.78 -4.69 -24.46
CA ILE A 13 -3.89 -5.03 -23.35
C ILE A 13 -3.50 -3.76 -22.59
N ALA A 14 -3.19 -2.67 -23.28
CA ALA A 14 -2.86 -1.40 -22.65
C ALA A 14 -4.03 -0.87 -21.81
N ASP A 15 -5.26 -0.86 -22.35
CA ASP A 15 -6.45 -0.44 -21.61
C ASP A 15 -6.70 -1.32 -20.37
N SER A 16 -6.62 -2.64 -20.54
CA SER A 16 -6.83 -3.58 -19.43
C SER A 16 -5.73 -3.45 -18.35
N VAL A 17 -4.46 -3.30 -18.74
CA VAL A 17 -3.36 -3.06 -17.80
C VAL A 17 -3.52 -1.69 -17.12
N ASN A 18 -3.98 -0.67 -17.84
CA ASN A 18 -4.15 0.67 -17.29
C ASN A 18 -5.29 0.71 -16.27
N GLN A 19 -6.42 0.07 -16.56
CA GLN A 19 -7.51 -0.12 -15.61
C GLN A 19 -7.03 -0.89 -14.36
N HIS A 20 -6.33 -2.02 -14.54
CA HIS A 20 -5.81 -2.78 -13.40
C HIS A 20 -4.77 -2.01 -12.56
N ARG A 21 -3.92 -1.19 -13.19
CA ARG A 21 -2.96 -0.34 -12.47
C ARG A 21 -3.64 0.76 -11.68
N LEU A 22 -4.68 1.38 -12.25
CA LEU A 22 -5.45 2.42 -11.57
C LEU A 22 -6.15 1.84 -10.33
N TRP A 23 -6.83 0.70 -10.49
CA TRP A 23 -7.51 0.03 -9.38
C TRP A 23 -6.55 -0.44 -8.28
N ARG A 24 -5.40 -1.02 -8.63
CA ARG A 24 -4.38 -1.41 -7.63
C ARG A 24 -3.83 -0.21 -6.85
N THR A 25 -3.65 0.92 -7.52
CA THR A 25 -3.15 2.14 -6.88
C THR A 25 -4.17 2.69 -5.89
N VAL A 26 -5.45 2.72 -6.29
CA VAL A 26 -6.56 3.16 -5.42
C VAL A 26 -6.71 2.25 -4.22
N GLU A 27 -6.66 0.93 -4.42
CA GLU A 27 -6.78 -0.05 -3.33
C GLU A 27 -5.63 0.07 -2.33
N SER A 28 -4.39 0.20 -2.81
CA SER A 28 -3.22 0.43 -1.96
C SER A 28 -3.37 1.71 -1.12
N GLN A 29 -3.82 2.81 -1.73
CA GLN A 29 -4.07 4.05 -1.00
C GLN A 29 -5.19 3.93 0.03
N HIS A 30 -6.24 3.17 -0.26
CA HIS A 30 -7.34 2.93 0.69
C HIS A 30 -6.84 2.19 1.93
N ARG A 31 -6.10 1.09 1.73
CA ARG A 31 -5.53 0.30 2.82
C ARG A 31 -4.54 1.10 3.67
N ILE A 32 -3.69 1.90 3.02
CA ILE A 32 -2.76 2.81 3.73
C ILE A 32 -3.54 3.80 4.61
N GLY A 33 -4.63 4.38 4.09
CA GLY A 33 -5.48 5.29 4.86
C GLY A 33 -6.15 4.63 6.07
N GLN A 34 -6.62 3.39 5.93
CA GLN A 34 -7.18 2.62 7.04
C GLN A 34 -6.12 2.33 8.12
N ALA A 35 -4.92 1.89 7.71
CA ALA A 35 -3.79 1.68 8.60
C ALA A 35 -3.39 2.95 9.36
N GLN A 36 -3.36 4.11 8.67
CA GLN A 36 -3.14 5.39 9.32
C GLN A 36 -4.19 5.69 10.38
N GLY A 37 -5.47 5.42 10.11
CA GLY A 37 -6.56 5.58 11.07
C GLY A 37 -6.33 4.76 12.35
N ILE A 38 -5.94 3.49 12.20
CA ILE A 38 -5.59 2.62 13.34
C ILE A 38 -4.43 3.22 14.15
N LEU A 39 -3.37 3.70 13.50
CA LEU A 39 -2.24 4.31 14.20
C LEU A 39 -2.61 5.61 14.92
N MET A 40 -3.43 6.44 14.27
CA MET A 40 -3.92 7.68 14.86
C MET A 40 -4.71 7.39 16.14
N GLU A 41 -5.60 6.40 16.11
CA GLU A 41 -6.37 5.98 17.28
C GLU A 41 -5.47 5.38 18.38
N LYS A 42 -4.58 4.45 18.03
CA LYS A 42 -3.79 3.72 19.02
C LYS A 42 -2.68 4.55 19.66
N LEU A 43 -2.05 5.42 18.89
CA LEU A 43 -0.90 6.21 19.33
C LEU A 43 -1.27 7.68 19.64
N GLN A 44 -2.53 8.07 19.39
CA GLN A 44 -3.02 9.45 19.57
C GLN A 44 -2.16 10.48 18.80
N ILE A 45 -1.82 10.14 17.56
CA ILE A 45 -0.96 10.94 16.68
C ILE A 45 -1.74 11.51 15.49
N SER A 46 -1.18 12.53 14.84
CA SER A 46 -1.73 13.06 13.58
C SER A 46 -1.52 12.09 12.42
N ALA A 47 -2.30 12.26 11.35
CA ALA A 47 -2.13 11.50 10.11
C ALA A 47 -0.71 11.62 9.52
N SER A 48 -0.11 12.82 9.57
CA SER A 48 1.26 13.05 9.11
C SER A 48 2.29 12.29 9.94
N ALA A 49 2.08 12.20 11.25
CA ALA A 49 2.92 11.40 12.13
C ALA A 49 2.74 9.90 11.88
N ALA A 50 1.51 9.43 11.62
CA ALA A 50 1.24 8.03 11.28
C ALA A 50 1.96 7.59 9.99
N VAL A 51 1.96 8.43 8.94
CA VAL A 51 2.77 8.20 7.72
C VAL A 51 4.25 8.08 8.06
N THR A 52 4.76 8.97 8.90
CA THR A 52 6.17 8.97 9.31
C THR A 52 6.53 7.68 10.06
N VAL A 53 5.65 7.20 10.94
CA VAL A 53 5.82 5.93 11.66
C VAL A 53 5.89 4.75 10.69
N LEU A 54 4.95 4.64 9.73
CA LEU A 54 4.98 3.56 8.72
C LEU A 54 6.27 3.57 7.90
N HIS A 55 6.72 4.74 7.48
CA HIS A 55 7.99 4.88 6.74
C HIS A 55 9.19 4.49 7.58
N ARG A 56 9.25 4.91 8.85
CA ARG A 56 10.35 4.55 9.75
C ARG A 56 10.38 3.04 10.00
N LEU A 57 9.24 2.43 10.33
CA LEU A 57 9.18 0.98 10.54
C LEU A 57 9.56 0.17 9.30
N SER A 58 9.17 0.62 8.10
CA SER A 58 9.60 0.00 6.86
C SER A 58 11.12 0.06 6.68
N GLN A 59 11.74 1.18 7.04
CA GLN A 59 13.20 1.36 6.98
C GLN A 59 13.91 0.50 8.04
N ASP A 60 13.45 0.56 9.29
CA ASP A 60 14.10 -0.08 10.43
C ASP A 60 14.02 -1.62 10.33
N THR A 61 12.90 -2.16 9.83
CA THR A 61 12.68 -3.61 9.70
C THR A 61 13.04 -4.18 8.32
N GLY A 62 13.29 -3.31 7.32
CA GLY A 62 13.44 -3.72 5.92
C GLY A 62 12.16 -4.29 5.28
N THR A 63 11.02 -4.19 5.97
CA THR A 63 9.72 -4.72 5.52
C THR A 63 9.05 -3.72 4.57
N ARG A 64 8.34 -4.21 3.55
CA ARG A 64 7.59 -3.34 2.64
C ARG A 64 6.41 -2.70 3.37
N ILE A 65 6.10 -1.45 3.02
CA ILE A 65 4.94 -0.73 3.59
C ILE A 65 3.63 -1.50 3.37
N ASP A 66 3.44 -2.10 2.20
CA ASP A 66 2.22 -2.87 1.90
C ASP A 66 2.01 -4.01 2.90
N ASP A 67 3.08 -4.71 3.27
CA ASP A 67 3.08 -5.86 4.19
C ASP A 67 2.82 -5.38 5.63
N LEU A 68 3.43 -4.26 6.03
CA LEU A 68 3.16 -3.61 7.33
C LEU A 68 1.70 -3.16 7.45
N VAL A 69 1.14 -2.63 6.37
CA VAL A 69 -0.27 -2.23 6.31
C VAL A 69 -1.17 -3.47 6.35
N GLU A 70 -0.83 -4.58 5.68
CA GLU A 70 -1.60 -5.83 5.78
C GLU A 70 -1.61 -6.33 7.23
N GLN A 71 -0.44 -6.40 7.84
CA GLN A 71 -0.31 -6.84 9.21
C GLN A 71 -1.10 -5.94 10.19
N LEU A 72 -1.06 -4.62 9.99
CA LEU A 72 -1.78 -3.70 10.85
C LEU A 72 -3.30 -3.81 10.68
N LEU A 73 -3.80 -4.06 9.47
CA LEU A 73 -5.22 -4.27 9.21
C LEU A 73 -5.71 -5.62 9.77
N ASP A 74 -4.89 -6.66 9.67
CA ASP A 74 -5.25 -8.01 10.13
C ASP A 74 -5.20 -8.14 11.67
N THR A 75 -4.22 -7.51 12.31
CA THR A 75 -3.96 -7.72 13.75
C THR A 75 -4.26 -6.51 14.62
N GLY A 76 -4.39 -5.32 14.03
CA GLY A 76 -4.40 -4.06 14.76
C GLY A 76 -3.08 -3.77 15.49
N MET A 77 -2.02 -4.55 15.27
CA MET A 77 -0.72 -4.43 15.94
C MET A 77 0.41 -4.35 14.91
N LEU A 78 1.52 -3.73 15.30
CA LEU A 78 2.77 -3.72 14.53
C LEU A 78 3.74 -4.72 15.17
N LEU A 79 4.10 -5.78 14.46
CA LEU A 79 5.25 -6.60 14.85
C LEU A 79 6.52 -5.85 14.43
N GLY A 80 7.38 -5.59 15.41
CA GLY A 80 8.52 -4.66 15.32
C GLY A 80 8.61 -3.70 16.51
N VAL A 81 7.54 -3.57 17.31
CA VAL A 81 7.56 -2.83 18.58
C VAL A 81 7.77 -3.76 19.79
N THR A 82 7.56 -5.07 19.64
CA THR A 82 7.55 -6.05 20.75
C THR A 82 8.86 -6.79 21.03
N ASP A 83 9.97 -6.51 20.32
CA ASP A 83 11.26 -7.15 20.64
C ASP A 83 12.31 -6.18 21.25
N ASP A 84 12.04 -4.87 21.34
CA ASP A 84 13.01 -3.89 21.85
C ASP A 84 12.40 -2.78 22.74
N LEU A 85 11.35 -3.07 23.51
CA LEU A 85 10.89 -2.21 24.62
C LEU A 85 10.71 -2.98 25.92
#